data_AF-A0A5P2CUM9-F1
#
_entry.id   AF-A0A5P2CUM9-F1
#
_cell.length_a   1.000
_cell.length_b   1.000
_cell.length_c   1.000
_cell.angle_alpha   90.00
_cell.angle_beta   90.00
_cell.angle_gamma   90.00
#
_symmetry.space_group_name_H-M   'P 1'
#
loop_
_entity.id
_entity.type
_entity.pdbx_description
1 polymer ?
#
loop_
_entity_poly.entity_id
_entity_poly.type
_entity_poly.pdbx_seq_one_letter_code
_entity_poly.pdbx_strand_id
1 'polypeptide(L)'
;MRWQTCLSAYGGPHGSFQAKCWGGQVIGWSQMSCRAGGRFEIRDGQKKLVKSGGFGLVYNGLRDEPTLTTNAFRFNCDGRAHGRFTFKIFGAKAKLTGNHSHYEAAAIPDTTVTRTMC
;
A
#
# COMPACT_ATOMS: atom_id res chain seq x y z
N MET A 1 9.95 -0.53 -8.91
CA MET A 1 9.10 -0.24 -7.74
C MET A 1 9.49 -1.15 -6.57
N ARG A 2 9.40 -0.66 -5.33
CA ARG A 2 9.46 -1.49 -4.09
C ARG A 2 8.18 -1.22 -3.29
N TRP A 3 7.69 -2.21 -2.56
CA TRP A 3 6.53 -2.06 -1.68
C TRP A 3 6.77 -2.76 -0.35
N GLN A 4 6.04 -2.30 0.67
CA GLN A 4 6.06 -2.88 2.00
C GLN A 4 4.66 -2.79 2.60
N THR A 5 4.26 -3.86 3.27
CA THR A 5 3.00 -3.94 4.03
C THR A 5 3.37 -4.08 5.50
N CYS A 6 2.76 -3.28 6.37
CA CYS A 6 3.01 -3.30 7.82
C CYS A 6 1.70 -3.35 8.60
N LEU A 7 1.78 -3.81 9.84
CA LEU A 7 0.69 -3.87 10.79
C LEU A 7 1.27 -3.55 12.18
N SER A 8 0.83 -2.45 12.81
CA SER A 8 1.42 -1.90 14.05
C SER A 8 0.36 -1.25 14.97
N ALA A 9 0.75 -0.95 16.20
CA ALA A 9 -0.07 -0.26 17.22
C ALA A 9 0.54 1.08 17.70
N TYR A 10 1.71 1.49 17.22
CA TYR A 10 2.32 2.77 17.62
C TYR A 10 1.47 3.95 17.10
N GLY A 11 0.96 4.79 18.00
CA GLY A 11 -0.03 5.83 17.66
C GLY A 11 -1.44 5.30 17.37
N GLY A 12 -1.73 4.05 17.74
CA GLY A 12 -3.01 3.36 17.55
C GLY A 12 -2.93 2.19 16.54
N PRO A 13 -3.88 1.24 16.55
CA PRO A 13 -3.89 0.09 15.64
C PRO A 13 -4.08 0.51 14.19
N HIS A 14 -3.13 0.11 13.33
CA HIS A 14 -3.19 0.41 11.90
C HIS A 14 -2.46 -0.63 11.05
N GLY A 15 -3.01 -0.89 9.87
CA GLY A 15 -2.27 -1.45 8.74
C GLY A 15 -1.69 -0.32 7.89
N SER A 16 -0.55 -0.52 7.24
CA SER A 16 -0.05 0.45 6.26
C SER A 16 0.49 -0.22 5.02
N PHE A 17 0.20 0.35 3.86
CA PHE A 17 0.82 0.00 2.60
C PHE A 17 1.73 1.14 2.16
N GLN A 18 2.99 0.81 1.92
CA GLN A 18 3.99 1.73 1.46
C GLN A 18 4.47 1.30 0.07
N ALA A 19 4.56 2.27 -0.82
CA ALA A 19 5.10 2.06 -2.16
C ALA A 19 6.18 3.10 -2.46
N LYS A 20 7.20 2.65 -3.19
CA LYS A 20 8.33 3.43 -3.64
C LYS A 20 8.44 3.27 -5.14
N CYS A 21 8.14 4.35 -5.87
CA CYS A 21 8.25 4.42 -7.32
C CYS A 21 9.48 5.26 -7.70
N TRP A 22 10.10 4.94 -8.85
CA TRP A 22 11.19 5.69 -9.44
C TRP A 22 11.03 5.67 -10.95
N GLY A 23 11.32 6.79 -11.61
CA GLY A 23 11.52 6.83 -13.06
C GLY A 23 12.90 6.28 -13.39
N GLY A 24 13.05 5.55 -14.49
CA GLY A 24 14.38 5.37 -15.08
C GLY A 24 14.87 6.70 -15.64
N GLN A 25 16.17 6.87 -15.81
CA GLN A 25 16.77 8.07 -16.39
C GLN A 25 16.29 8.21 -17.85
N VAL A 26 15.32 9.08 -18.08
CA VAL A 26 14.84 9.44 -19.43
C VAL A 26 15.38 10.80 -19.78
N ILE A 27 16.14 10.87 -20.87
CA ILE A 27 16.61 12.13 -21.47
C ILE A 27 15.36 12.86 -21.97
N GLY A 28 14.85 13.80 -21.17
CA GLY A 28 13.69 14.60 -21.49
C GLY A 28 12.84 14.88 -20.26
N TRP A 29 12.44 16.15 -20.11
CA TRP A 29 11.65 16.72 -19.01
C TRP A 29 10.21 16.19 -18.91
N SER A 30 9.99 14.88 -19.10
CA SER A 30 8.67 14.28 -18.99
C SER A 30 8.38 13.93 -17.53
N GLN A 31 7.45 14.67 -16.90
CA GLN A 31 6.91 14.29 -15.60
C GLN A 31 6.21 12.94 -15.73
N MET A 32 6.82 11.88 -15.19
CA MET A 32 6.15 10.60 -15.03
C MET A 32 5.36 10.61 -13.71
N SER A 33 4.17 10.00 -13.74
CA SER A 33 3.35 9.78 -12.56
C SER A 33 3.17 8.30 -12.31
N CYS A 34 3.38 7.84 -11.07
CA CYS A 34 3.09 6.48 -10.64
C CYS A 34 1.70 6.46 -10.02
N ARG A 35 0.88 5.45 -10.34
CA ARG A 35 -0.36 5.18 -9.64
C ARG A 35 -0.32 3.77 -9.11
N ALA A 36 -0.37 3.59 -7.80
CA ALA A 36 -0.45 2.28 -7.16
C ALA A 36 -1.77 2.16 -6.40
N GLY A 37 -2.53 1.09 -6.61
CA GLY A 37 -3.81 0.91 -5.94
C GLY A 37 -4.22 -0.54 -5.87
N GLY A 38 -5.15 -0.85 -4.96
CA GLY A 38 -5.60 -2.21 -4.69
C GLY A 38 -6.68 -2.26 -3.63
N ARG A 39 -6.85 -3.42 -3.01
CA ARG A 39 -7.79 -3.65 -1.91
C ARG A 39 -7.07 -4.12 -0.66
N PHE A 40 -7.69 -3.88 0.49
CA PHE A 40 -7.20 -4.35 1.76
C PHE A 40 -8.29 -4.97 2.63
N GLU A 41 -7.88 -5.88 3.51
CA GLU A 41 -8.69 -6.47 4.57
C GLU A 41 -7.89 -6.55 5.87
N ILE A 42 -8.53 -6.24 6.99
CA ILE A 42 -8.05 -6.44 8.35
C ILE A 42 -9.01 -7.39 9.03
N ARG A 43 -8.50 -8.51 9.55
CA ARG A 43 -9.28 -9.53 10.25
C ARG A 43 -8.68 -9.85 11.61
N ASP A 44 -9.53 -10.20 12.56
CA ASP A 44 -9.09 -10.67 13.88
C ASP A 44 -8.65 -12.14 13.85
N GLY A 45 -8.26 -12.67 15.01
CA GLY A 45 -7.75 -14.04 15.16
C GLY A 45 -8.80 -15.12 14.86
N GLN A 46 -10.08 -14.74 14.88
CA GLN A 46 -11.23 -15.58 14.52
C GLN A 46 -11.61 -15.42 13.04
N LYS A 47 -10.78 -14.71 12.25
CA LYS A 47 -11.00 -14.38 10.83
C LYS A 47 -12.20 -13.46 10.58
N LYS A 48 -12.79 -12.88 11.63
CA LYS A 48 -13.88 -11.90 11.49
C LYS A 48 -13.32 -10.63 10.86
N LEU A 49 -14.05 -10.09 9.88
CA LEU A 49 -13.67 -8.85 9.23
C LEU A 49 -13.80 -7.68 10.21
N VAL A 50 -12.70 -6.96 10.41
CA VAL A 50 -12.63 -5.75 11.24
C VAL A 50 -12.75 -4.52 10.35
N LYS A 51 -12.02 -4.50 9.23
CA LYS A 51 -12.06 -3.39 8.26
C LYS A 51 -11.66 -3.85 6.87
N SER A 52 -12.22 -3.25 5.84
CA SER A 52 -11.79 -3.45 4.44
C SER A 52 -11.99 -2.18 3.62
N GLY A 53 -11.41 -2.15 2.42
CA GLY A 53 -11.61 -1.06 1.49
C GLY A 53 -10.69 -1.13 0.27
N GLY A 54 -10.82 -0.14 -0.60
CA GLY A 54 -9.87 0.14 -1.68
C GLY A 54 -8.84 1.18 -1.24
N PHE A 55 -7.70 1.21 -1.91
CA PHE A 55 -6.71 2.28 -1.75
C PHE A 55 -6.11 2.69 -3.10
N GLY A 56 -5.70 3.95 -3.19
CA GLY A 56 -4.96 4.50 -4.31
C GLY A 56 -3.90 5.48 -3.81
N LEU A 57 -2.70 5.36 -4.34
CA LEU A 57 -1.55 6.22 -4.12
C LEU A 57 -1.14 6.79 -5.47
N VAL A 58 -1.12 8.11 -5.58
CA VAL A 58 -0.69 8.82 -6.78
C VAL A 58 0.61 9.54 -6.46
N TYR A 59 1.60 9.37 -7.31
CA TYR A 59 2.90 10.02 -7.26
C TYR A 59 3.00 10.85 -8.53
N ASN A 60 3.12 12.17 -8.39
CA ASN A 60 3.31 13.07 -9.51
C ASN A 60 4.76 13.52 -9.55
N GLY A 61 5.30 13.73 -10.75
CA GLY A 61 6.64 14.31 -10.92
C GLY A 61 7.75 13.41 -10.40
N LEU A 62 7.72 12.12 -10.73
CA LEU A 62 8.82 11.19 -10.45
C LEU A 62 10.13 11.78 -11.00
N ARG A 63 11.11 11.99 -10.13
CA ARG A 63 12.49 12.30 -10.47
C ARG A 63 13.35 11.04 -10.30
N ASP A 64 14.65 11.17 -10.55
CA ASP A 64 15.63 10.08 -10.32
C ASP A 64 15.65 9.62 -8.85
N GLU A 65 15.20 10.47 -7.92
CA GLU A 65 15.07 10.10 -6.52
C GLU A 65 13.76 9.37 -6.21
N PRO A 66 13.83 8.26 -5.47
CA PRO A 66 12.67 7.42 -5.28
C PRO A 66 11.74 8.00 -4.19
N THR A 67 10.57 8.46 -4.61
CA THR A 67 9.56 9.03 -3.72
C THR A 67 8.80 7.93 -2.97
N LEU A 68 8.62 8.13 -1.67
CA LEU A 68 7.96 7.20 -0.76
C LEU A 68 6.58 7.74 -0.36
N THR A 69 5.53 6.94 -0.55
CA THR A 69 4.20 7.28 -0.02
C THR A 69 3.64 6.12 0.76
N THR A 70 3.01 6.44 1.89
CA THR A 70 2.39 5.49 2.80
C THR A 70 0.90 5.78 2.89
N ASN A 71 0.07 4.76 2.72
CA ASN A 71 -1.34 4.82 3.09
C ASN A 71 -1.56 4.06 4.40
N ALA A 72 -2.16 4.70 5.40
CA ALA A 72 -2.40 4.13 6.72
C ALA A 72 -3.89 3.87 6.94
N PHE A 73 -4.23 2.64 7.30
CA PHE A 73 -5.58 2.16 7.52
C PHE A 73 -5.79 1.94 9.02
N ARG A 74 -6.25 3.00 9.70
CA ARG A 74 -6.59 2.93 11.13
C ARG A 74 -7.79 2.05 11.38
N PHE A 75 -7.78 1.30 12.48
CA PHE A 75 -8.92 0.52 12.94
C PHE A 75 -8.94 0.48 14.48
N ASN A 76 -10.07 0.09 15.05
CA ASN A 76 -10.21 -0.08 16.49
C ASN A 76 -10.18 -1.56 16.84
N CYS A 77 -9.64 -1.86 18.02
CA CYS A 77 -9.62 -3.23 18.54
C CYS A 77 -11.00 -3.69 19.04
N ASP A 78 -11.98 -2.78 19.19
CA ASP A 78 -13.35 -3.04 19.67
C ASP A 78 -13.41 -3.94 20.92
N GLY A 79 -12.57 -3.66 21.93
CA GLY A 79 -12.53 -4.44 23.18
C GLY A 79 -11.90 -5.83 23.06
N ARG A 80 -11.38 -6.22 21.88
CA ARG A 80 -10.57 -7.43 21.69
C ARG A 80 -9.17 -7.19 22.26
N ALA A 81 -9.01 -7.31 23.57
CA ALA A 81 -7.71 -7.24 24.22
C ALA A 81 -6.78 -8.35 23.69
N HIS A 82 -5.56 -7.98 23.28
CA HIS A 82 -4.45 -8.87 22.96
C HIS A 82 -4.74 -10.00 21.95
N GLY A 83 -5.25 -9.62 20.78
CA GLY A 83 -5.59 -10.55 19.70
C GLY A 83 -4.53 -10.65 18.60
N ARG A 84 -4.47 -11.81 17.92
CA ARG A 84 -3.73 -11.92 16.66
C ARG A 84 -4.55 -11.30 15.54
N PHE A 85 -4.02 -10.28 14.88
CA PHE A 85 -4.66 -9.63 13.73
C PHE A 85 -3.91 -9.93 12.44
N THR A 86 -4.64 -9.96 11.34
CA THR A 86 -4.10 -10.10 9.99
C THR A 86 -4.45 -8.87 9.15
N PHE A 87 -3.51 -8.42 8.35
CA PHE A 87 -3.68 -7.35 7.37
C PHE A 87 -3.24 -7.86 6.00
N LYS A 88 -4.20 -7.94 5.07
CA LYS A 88 -4.00 -8.43 3.70
C LYS A 88 -4.14 -7.28 2.72
N ILE A 89 -3.18 -7.17 1.81
CA ILE A 89 -3.27 -6.37 0.58
C ILE A 89 -3.44 -7.33 -0.59
N PHE A 90 -4.36 -7.04 -1.50
CA PHE A 90 -4.59 -7.88 -2.67
C PHE A 90 -5.10 -7.12 -3.88
N GLY A 91 -4.90 -7.75 -5.05
CA GLY A 91 -5.28 -7.16 -6.34
C GLY A 91 -4.57 -5.83 -6.62
N ALA A 92 -3.42 -5.62 -5.98
CA ALA A 92 -2.70 -4.38 -6.06
C ALA A 92 -1.93 -4.29 -7.39
N LYS A 93 -1.97 -3.12 -8.02
CA LYS A 93 -1.31 -2.85 -9.30
C LYS A 93 -0.64 -1.49 -9.24
N ALA A 94 0.48 -1.35 -9.93
CA ALA A 94 1.13 -0.07 -10.16
C ALA A 94 1.24 0.22 -11.66
N LYS A 95 0.91 1.44 -12.06
CA LYS A 95 1.01 1.90 -13.44
C LYS A 95 1.79 3.20 -13.50
N LEU A 96 2.77 3.27 -14.40
CA LEU A 96 3.41 4.52 -14.79
C LEU A 96 2.55 5.21 -15.86
N THR A 97 2.41 6.52 -15.75
CA THR A 97 1.65 7.37 -16.67
C THR A 97 2.50 8.59 -17.04
N GLY A 98 2.43 9.01 -18.30
CA GLY A 98 3.20 10.13 -18.86
C GLY A 98 2.70 10.46 -20.27
N ASN A 99 3.26 11.49 -20.92
CA ASN A 99 2.78 11.98 -22.21
C ASN A 99 2.85 10.96 -23.37
N HIS A 100 3.64 9.89 -23.22
CA HIS A 100 3.75 8.78 -24.18
C HIS A 100 3.41 7.44 -23.49
N SER A 101 2.17 7.26 -23.03
CA SER A 101 1.85 6.18 -22.09
C SER A 101 1.40 4.86 -22.75
N HIS A 102 2.35 3.96 -23.02
CA HIS A 102 2.10 2.52 -23.23
C HIS A 102 2.66 1.64 -22.09
N TYR A 103 2.89 2.19 -20.89
CA TYR A 103 3.41 1.40 -19.78
C TYR A 103 2.35 0.44 -19.24
N GLU A 104 2.68 -0.85 -19.26
CA GLU A 104 1.86 -1.89 -18.64
C GLU A 104 1.79 -1.70 -17.13
N ALA A 105 0.66 -2.11 -16.54
CA ALA A 105 0.51 -2.12 -15.10
C ALA A 105 1.28 -3.31 -14.53
N ALA A 106 2.24 -3.05 -13.66
CA ALA A 106 2.92 -4.08 -12.89
C ALA A 106 2.00 -4.60 -11.78
N ALA A 107 1.80 -5.92 -11.72
CA ALA A 107 1.11 -6.55 -10.61
C ALA A 107 1.98 -6.45 -9.33
N ILE A 108 1.34 -6.13 -8.22
CA ILE A 108 1.94 -6.17 -6.89
C ILE A 108 1.40 -7.44 -6.21
N PRO A 109 2.27 -8.40 -5.85
CA PRO A 109 1.88 -9.62 -5.16
C PRO A 109 0.99 -9.35 -3.95
N ASP A 110 -0.03 -10.18 -3.79
CA ASP A 110 -0.82 -10.23 -2.58
C ASP A 110 0.11 -10.48 -1.38
N THR A 111 -0.09 -9.71 -0.32
CA THR A 111 0.74 -9.81 0.89
C THR A 111 -0.16 -9.84 2.11
N THR A 112 0.17 -10.70 3.06
CA THR A 112 -0.53 -10.77 4.35
C THR A 112 0.48 -10.65 5.47
N VAL A 113 0.24 -9.73 6.40
CA VAL A 113 1.04 -9.55 7.61
C VAL A 113 0.19 -9.91 8.80
N THR A 114 0.76 -10.69 9.72
CA THR A 114 0.11 -11.09 10.96
C THR A 114 0.88 -10.53 12.14
N ARG A 115 0.19 -9.89 13.07
CA ARG A 115 0.78 -9.38 14.31
C ARG A 115 -0.19 -9.52 15.46
N THR A 116 0.33 -9.87 16.63
CA THR A 116 -0.41 -9.69 17.88
C THR A 116 -0.36 -8.21 18.23
N MET A 117 -1.51 -7.63 18.49
CA MET A 117 -1.65 -6.25 18.89
C MET A 117 -2.96 -6.05 19.59
N CYS A 118 -3.12 -4.84 20.14
CA CYS A 118 -3.98 -4.65 21.29
C CYS A 118 -3.52 -5.60 22.41
#